data_AF-A0A014MMU5-F1
#
_entry.id   AF-A0A014MMU5-F1
#
_cell.length_a   1.000
_cell.length_b   1.000
_cell.length_c   1.000
_cell.angle_alpha   90.00
_cell.angle_beta   90.00
_cell.angle_gamma   90.00
#
_symmetry.space_group_name_H-M   'P 1'
#
loop_
_entity.id
_entity.type
_entity.pdbx_description
1 polymer ?
#
loop_
_entity_poly.entity_id
_entity_poly.type
_entity_poly.pdbx_seq_one_letter_code
_entity_poly.pdbx_strand_id
1 'polypeptide(L)'
;MKSTEVVDVEFGGHCSIYGTVELFNQAGNLPLPRRVRLHRSRDGLLVRETWSNTQGQYRFDGISQRYTYDVIAWDHEGLQRSVVANDLTPEVMP
;
A
#
# COMPACT_ATOMS: atom_id res chain seq x y z
N MET A 1 26.27 -12.56 -18.36
CA MET A 1 25.81 -11.17 -18.54
C MET A 1 25.03 -10.81 -17.28
N LYS A 2 25.59 -9.96 -16.39
CA LYS A 2 24.83 -9.50 -15.21
C LYS A 2 23.76 -8.53 -15.72
N SER A 3 22.50 -8.81 -15.42
CA SER A 3 21.40 -7.88 -15.66
C SER A 3 21.69 -6.59 -14.88
N THR A 4 21.65 -5.45 -15.56
CA THR A 4 21.63 -4.15 -14.89
C THR A 4 20.32 -4.06 -14.11
N GLU A 5 20.40 -4.00 -12.78
CA GLU A 5 19.23 -3.73 -11.95
C GLU A 5 18.74 -2.31 -12.24
N VAL A 6 17.45 -2.20 -12.57
CA VAL A 6 16.78 -0.90 -12.65
C VAL A 6 16.53 -0.42 -11.23
N VAL A 7 17.14 0.70 -10.86
CA VAL A 7 17.00 1.30 -9.54
C VAL A 7 15.91 2.37 -9.58
N ASP A 8 14.96 2.30 -8.65
CA ASP A 8 14.01 3.39 -8.39
C ASP A 8 14.69 4.47 -7.57
N VAL A 9 15.17 5.52 -8.24
CA VAL A 9 15.93 6.61 -7.62
C VAL A 9 15.08 7.64 -6.87
N GLU A 10 13.76 7.63 -7.06
CA GLU A 10 12.86 8.63 -6.48
C GLU A 10 12.07 8.06 -5.29
N PHE A 11 11.49 6.88 -5.46
CA PHE A 11 10.64 6.24 -4.47
C PHE A 11 11.27 5.00 -3.83
N GLY A 12 12.43 4.54 -4.31
CA GLY A 12 13.19 3.46 -3.69
C GLY A 12 13.76 3.86 -2.32
N GLY A 13 13.82 2.91 -1.38
CA GLY A 13 14.39 3.13 -0.04
C GLY A 13 14.48 1.87 0.80
N HIS A 14 14.59 2.03 2.12
CA HIS A 14 14.77 0.94 3.09
C HIS A 14 13.58 0.82 4.06
N CYS A 15 12.43 1.38 3.70
CA CYS A 15 11.26 1.39 4.54
C CYS A 15 10.12 0.56 3.94
N SER A 16 9.12 0.30 4.77
CA SER A 16 7.90 -0.42 4.39
C SER A 16 6.64 0.29 4.89
N ILE A 17 5.54 0.07 4.18
CA ILE A 17 4.18 0.33 4.65
C ILE A 17 3.38 -0.96 4.47
N TYR A 18 2.67 -1.39 5.50
CA TYR A 18 1.86 -2.61 5.50
C TYR A 18 0.58 -2.40 6.32
N GLY A 19 -0.38 -3.29 6.12
CA GLY A 19 -1.66 -3.23 6.84
C GLY A 19 -2.60 -4.32 6.38
N THR A 20 -3.87 -4.19 6.78
CA THR A 20 -4.95 -5.07 6.34
C THR A 20 -6.08 -4.29 5.68
N VAL A 21 -6.76 -4.93 4.74
CA VAL A 21 -8.03 -4.49 4.16
C VAL A 21 -9.12 -5.39 4.71
N GLU A 22 -10.01 -4.80 5.49
CA GLU A 22 -11.06 -5.52 6.20
C GLU A 22 -12.39 -4.77 6.06
N LEU A 23 -13.48 -5.53 5.90
CA LEU A 23 -14.83 -5.02 6.08
C LEU A 23 -15.25 -5.23 7.52
N PHE A 24 -15.44 -4.13 8.25
CA PHE A 24 -16.00 -4.16 9.60
C PHE A 24 -17.47 -4.57 9.53
N ASN A 25 -17.84 -5.64 10.24
CA ASN A 25 -19.23 -6.06 10.42
C ASN A 25 -19.50 -6.53 11.86
N GLN A 26 -20.77 -6.70 12.22
CA GLN A 26 -21.18 -7.06 13.58
C GLN A 26 -20.65 -8.43 14.06
N ALA A 27 -20.37 -9.35 13.14
CA ALA A 27 -19.84 -10.69 13.43
C ALA A 27 -18.30 -10.73 13.46
N GLY A 28 -17.63 -9.62 13.18
CA GLY A 28 -16.18 -9.50 13.14
C GLY A 28 -15.67 -8.89 11.84
N ASN A 29 -14.36 -8.63 11.78
CA ASN A 29 -13.75 -8.09 10.58
C ASN A 29 -13.57 -9.18 9.52
N LEU A 30 -14.09 -8.94 8.32
CA LEU A 30 -13.91 -9.83 7.19
C LEU A 30 -12.72 -9.35 6.34
N PRO A 31 -11.60 -10.10 6.25
CA PRO A 31 -10.50 -9.74 5.37
C PRO A 31 -10.92 -9.77 3.90
N LEU A 32 -10.45 -8.80 3.12
CA LEU A 32 -10.82 -8.66 1.71
C LEU A 32 -9.59 -8.60 0.80
N PRO A 33 -9.51 -9.42 -0.26
CA PRO A 33 -8.53 -9.26 -1.32
C PRO A 33 -8.94 -8.09 -2.21
N ARG A 34 -8.15 -7.02 -2.21
CA ARG A 34 -8.43 -5.74 -2.87
C ARG A 34 -7.17 -5.20 -3.52
N ARG A 35 -7.36 -4.41 -4.57
CA ARG A 35 -6.27 -3.69 -5.22
C ARG A 35 -5.89 -2.52 -4.32
N VAL A 36 -4.65 -2.50 -3.83
CA VAL A 36 -4.14 -1.50 -2.91
C VAL A 36 -3.11 -0.65 -3.63
N ARG A 37 -3.26 0.66 -3.57
CA ARG A 37 -2.38 1.62 -4.25
C ARG A 37 -1.74 2.56 -3.26
N LEU A 38 -0.43 2.73 -3.38
CA LEU A 38 0.37 3.67 -2.60
C LEU A 38 0.55 4.95 -3.41
N HIS A 39 0.10 6.09 -2.87
CA HIS A 39 0.26 7.40 -3.48
C HIS A 39 1.13 8.28 -2.59
N ARG A 40 1.89 9.20 -3.18
CA ARG A 40 2.57 10.25 -2.41
C ARG A 40 1.52 11.25 -1.93
N SER A 41 1.44 11.50 -0.62
CA SER A 41 0.39 12.35 -0.04
C SER A 41 0.41 13.79 -0.54
N ARG A 42 1.60 14.32 -0.88
CA ARG A 42 1.77 15.71 -1.33
C ARG A 42 0.96 16.06 -2.58
N ASP A 43 0.90 15.15 -3.54
CA ASP A 43 0.39 15.44 -4.89
C ASP A 43 -0.43 14.30 -5.51
N GLY A 44 -0.64 13.20 -4.78
CA GLY A 44 -1.40 12.06 -5.24
C GLY A 44 -0.71 11.26 -6.35
N LEU A 45 0.60 11.39 -6.54
CA LEU A 45 1.33 10.58 -7.52
C LEU A 45 1.25 9.09 -7.14
N LEU A 46 0.85 8.23 -8.07
CA LEU A 46 0.82 6.77 -7.87
C LEU A 46 2.23 6.18 -7.88
N VAL A 47 2.67 5.68 -6.73
CA VAL A 47 4.05 5.21 -6.49
C VAL A 47 4.20 3.70 -6.71
N ARG A 48 3.28 2.93 -6.12
CA ARG A 48 3.26 1.46 -6.18
C ARG A 48 1.84 0.94 -6.12
N GLU A 49 1.69 -0.30 -6.54
CA GLU A 49 0.44 -1.03 -6.47
C GLU A 49 0.69 -2.49 -6.08
N THR A 50 -0.21 -3.04 -5.29
CA THR A 50 -0.23 -4.44 -4.91
C THR A 50 -1.67 -4.93 -4.73
N TRP A 51 -1.84 -6.19 -4.37
CA TRP A 51 -3.09 -6.74 -3.88
C TRP A 51 -2.96 -7.10 -2.41
N SER A 52 -4.00 -6.87 -1.62
CA SER A 52 -4.14 -7.57 -0.35
C SER A 52 -4.43 -9.06 -0.62
N ASN A 53 -3.86 -9.93 0.21
CA ASN A 53 -4.04 -11.38 0.10
C ASN A 53 -5.40 -11.84 0.64
N THR A 54 -5.63 -13.15 0.71
CA THR A 54 -6.87 -13.74 1.23
C THR A 54 -7.11 -13.48 2.73
N GLN A 55 -6.07 -13.07 3.46
CA GLN A 55 -6.13 -12.61 4.85
C GLN A 55 -6.21 -11.08 4.94
N GLY A 56 -6.44 -10.38 3.83
CA GLY A 56 -6.55 -8.93 3.77
C GLY A 56 -5.21 -8.20 3.88
N GLN A 57 -4.08 -8.91 4.05
CA GLN A 57 -2.78 -8.29 4.30
C GLN A 57 -2.17 -7.75 3.01
N TYR A 58 -1.65 -6.53 3.05
CA TYR A 58 -0.84 -5.94 1.99
C TYR A 58 0.47 -5.39 2.54
N ARG A 59 1.47 -5.25 1.66
CA ARG A 59 2.77 -4.68 1.99
C ARG A 59 3.41 -4.02 0.78
N PHE A 60 4.04 -2.87 1.02
CA PHE A 60 4.95 -2.18 0.12
C PHE A 60 6.31 -2.14 0.78
N ASP A 61 7.31 -2.71 0.11
CA ASP A 61 8.69 -2.74 0.58
C ASP A 61 9.59 -1.87 -0.30
N GLY A 62 10.74 -1.51 0.24
CA GLY A 62 11.77 -0.78 -0.49
C GLY A 62 11.33 0.63 -0.87
N ILE A 63 10.55 1.30 0.00
CA ILE A 63 10.04 2.65 -0.25
C ILE A 63 10.84 3.71 0.49
N SER A 64 10.89 4.91 -0.08
CA SER A 64 11.62 6.06 0.46
C SER A 64 10.93 6.66 1.68
N GLN A 65 11.69 6.96 2.74
CA GLN A 65 11.21 7.69 3.92
C GLN A 65 11.11 9.21 3.70
N ARG A 66 11.51 9.71 2.52
CA ARG A 66 11.47 11.14 2.17
C ARG A 66 10.04 11.70 2.10
N TYR A 67 9.06 10.83 1.89
CA TYR A 67 7.67 11.19 1.65
C TYR A 67 6.76 10.55 2.69
N THR A 68 5.61 11.19 2.92
CA THR A 68 4.43 10.52 3.47
C THR A 68 3.58 9.99 2.33
N TYR A 69 2.81 8.94 2.63
CA TYR A 69 2.03 8.22 1.64
C TYR A 69 0.59 8.01 2.05
N ASP A 70 -0.29 7.99 1.05
CA ASP A 70 -1.68 7.58 1.21
C ASP A 70 -1.86 6.19 0.60
N VAL A 71 -2.39 5.27 1.39
CA VAL A 71 -2.78 3.94 0.94
C VAL A 71 -4.27 3.95 0.62
N ILE A 72 -4.61 3.57 -0.61
CA ILE A 72 -5.99 3.48 -1.08
C ILE A 72 -6.33 2.03 -1.41
N ALA A 73 -7.30 1.46 -0.72
CA ALA A 73 -7.87 0.16 -1.03
C ALA A 73 -9.09 0.34 -1.95
N TRP A 74 -8.99 -0.15 -3.19
CA TRP A 74 -10.05 -0.09 -4.19
C TRP A 74 -10.92 -1.34 -4.14
N ASP A 75 -12.23 -1.12 -4.00
CA ASP A 75 -13.20 -2.20 -4.05
C ASP A 75 -13.58 -2.55 -5.49
N HIS A 76 -12.87 -3.51 -6.07
CA HIS A 76 -13.10 -3.98 -7.44
C HIS A 76 -14.44 -4.73 -7.61
N GLU A 77 -15.10 -5.13 -6.51
CA GLU A 77 -16.41 -5.79 -6.51
C GLU A 77 -17.57 -4.77 -6.52
N GLY A 78 -17.30 -3.49 -6.25
CA GLY A 78 -18.32 -2.42 -6.27
C GLY A 78 -19.35 -2.48 -5.13
N LEU A 79 -19.03 -3.18 -4.05
CA LEU A 79 -19.87 -3.32 -2.85
C LEU A 79 -19.67 -2.17 -1.86
N GLN A 80 -18.47 -1.60 -1.81
CA GLN A 80 -18.03 -0.55 -0.90
C GLN A 80 -17.34 0.58 -1.66
N ARG A 81 -17.28 1.76 -1.04
CA ARG A 81 -16.40 2.83 -1.53
C ARG A 81 -14.95 2.49 -1.21
N SER A 82 -14.02 3.06 -1.97
CA SER A 82 -12.60 2.94 -1.66
C SER A 82 -12.30 3.58 -0.30
N VAL A 83 -11.40 2.96 0.46
CA VAL A 83 -10.99 3.43 1.79
C VAL A 83 -9.56 3.93 1.71
N VAL A 84 -9.29 5.00 2.45
CA VAL A 84 -7.99 5.69 2.49
C VAL A 84 -7.41 5.62 3.91
N ALA A 85 -6.12 5.31 4.00
CA ALA A 85 -5.28 5.60 5.15
C ALA A 85 -4.23 6.61 4.69
N ASN A 86 -4.31 7.85 5.17
CA ASN A 86 -3.53 8.97 4.67
C ASN A 86 -2.40 9.39 5.62
N ASP A 87 -1.43 10.12 5.05
CA ASP A 87 -0.29 10.72 5.74
C ASP A 87 0.58 9.70 6.51
N LEU A 88 0.73 8.50 5.94
CA LEU A 88 1.51 7.42 6.55
C LEU A 88 3.00 7.71 6.41
N THR A 89 3.71 7.62 7.54
CA THR A 89 5.17 7.60 7.57
C THR A 89 5.66 6.16 7.44
N PRO A 90 6.51 5.83 6.46
CA PRO A 90 7.08 4.49 6.32
C PRO A 90 7.94 4.10 7.52
N GLU A 91 7.87 2.83 7.89
CA GLU A 91 8.70 2.26 8.96
C GLU A 91 10.00 1.69 8.38
N VAL A 92 11.13 1.90 9.07
CA VAL A 92 12.41 1.30 8.67
C VAL A 92 12.32 -0.22 8.81
N MET A 93 12.72 -0.94 7.77
CA MET A 93 12.78 -2.41 7.83
C MET A 93 13.83 -2.83 8.88
N PRO A 94 13.52 -3.81 9.76
CA PRO A 94 14.50 -4.36 10.70
C PRO A 94 15.74 -4.95 10.02
#